data_AF-A0A2E0F2I1-F1
#
_entry.id   AF-A0A2E0F2I1-F1
#
_cell.length_a   1.000
_cell.length_b   1.000
_cell.length_c   1.000
_cell.angle_alpha   90.00
_cell.angle_beta   90.00
_cell.angle_gamma   90.00
#
_symmetry.space_group_name_H-M   'P 1'
#
loop_
_entity.id
_entity.type
_entity.pdbx_description
1 polymer ?
#
loop_
_entity_poly.entity_id
_entity_poly.type
_entity_poly.pdbx_seq_one_letter_code
_entity_poly.pdbx_strand_id
1 'polypeptide(L)'
;MDWMMLGIVLVLVFTVGFVFAPLGLGGGMLFVPILHYIAGWPISGELILTCLMLTGVVSWGSGLVHRREGLMDESIVKIALRGAIP
;
A
#
# COMPACT_ATOMS: atom_id res chain seq x y z
N MET A 1 -20.49 0.55 10.72
CA MET A 1 -19.97 1.76 10.05
C MET A 1 -21.12 2.44 9.36
N ASP A 2 -21.35 3.71 9.66
CA ASP A 2 -22.34 4.52 8.92
C ASP A 2 -21.83 4.81 7.50
N TRP A 3 -22.75 5.16 6.59
CA TRP A 3 -22.43 5.38 5.17
C TRP A 3 -21.48 6.56 4.94
N MET A 4 -21.52 7.57 5.80
CA MET A 4 -20.64 8.73 5.72
C MET A 4 -19.20 8.37 6.09
N MET A 5 -19.01 7.64 7.19
CA MET A 5 -17.71 7.11 7.62
C MET A 5 -17.12 6.16 6.58
N LEU A 6 -17.93 5.30 5.97
CA LEU A 6 -17.49 4.44 4.88
C LEU A 6 -16.98 5.26 3.69
N GLY A 7 -17.69 6.33 3.32
CA GLY A 7 -17.24 7.27 2.29
C GLY A 7 -15.90 7.91 2.62
N ILE A 8 -15.71 8.37 3.86
CA ILE A 8 -14.45 8.98 4.33
C ILE A 8 -13.29 7.97 4.24
N VAL A 9 -13.48 6.75 4.74
CA VAL A 9 -12.46 5.70 4.72
C VAL A 9 -12.04 5.38 3.28
N LEU A 10 -13.00 5.25 2.36
CA LEU A 10 -12.69 4.97 0.95
C LEU A 10 -11.86 6.09 0.31
N VAL A 11 -12.24 7.35 0.53
CA VAL A 11 -11.48 8.51 0.02
C VAL A 11 -10.07 8.51 0.60
N LEU A 12 -9.91 8.32 1.91
CA LEU A 12 -8.60 8.29 2.56
C LEU A 12 -7.70 7.16 2.02
N VAL A 13 -8.24 5.93 1.93
CA VAL A 13 -7.49 4.78 1.37
C VAL A 13 -7.09 5.04 -0.08
N PHE A 14 -7.98 5.61 -0.89
CA PHE A 14 -7.69 5.94 -2.28
C PHE A 14 -6.61 7.03 -2.41
N THR A 15 -6.73 8.13 -1.66
CA THR A 15 -5.76 9.23 -1.65
C THR A 15 -4.39 8.75 -1.19
N VAL A 16 -4.33 7.95 -0.12
CA VAL A 16 -3.07 7.36 0.35
C VAL A 16 -2.47 6.47 -0.72
N GLY A 17 -3.26 5.58 -1.35
CA GLY A 17 -2.77 4.73 -2.42
C GLY A 17 -2.17 5.52 -3.58
N PHE A 18 -2.81 6.61 -3.99
CA PHE A 18 -2.35 7.44 -5.11
C PHE A 18 -1.10 8.27 -4.78
N VAL A 19 -1.02 8.83 -3.57
CA VAL A 19 0.12 9.68 -3.14
C VAL A 19 1.32 8.84 -2.74
N PHE A 20 1.10 7.71 -2.06
CA PHE A 20 2.19 6.84 -1.58
C PHE A 20 2.71 5.87 -2.63
N ALA A 21 1.96 5.61 -3.71
CA ALA A 21 2.47 4.88 -4.87
C ALA A 21 3.77 5.51 -5.41
N PRO A 22 3.80 6.76 -5.91
CA PRO A 22 5.02 7.35 -6.47
C PRO A 22 6.13 7.56 -5.44
N LEU A 23 5.80 7.67 -4.15
CA LEU A 23 6.79 7.81 -3.07
C LEU A 23 7.57 6.51 -2.77
N GLY A 24 7.11 5.35 -3.27
CA GLY A 24 7.82 4.07 -3.09
C GLY A 24 7.86 3.54 -1.65
N LEU A 25 7.11 4.15 -0.73
CA LEU A 25 7.10 3.79 0.69
C LEU A 25 6.23 2.58 1.03
N GLY A 26 5.37 2.14 0.10
CA GLY A 26 4.35 1.11 0.37
C GLY A 26 3.35 1.63 1.41
N GLY A 27 2.13 1.97 0.99
CA GLY A 27 1.13 2.70 1.81
C GLY A 27 0.69 2.07 3.15
N GLY A 28 1.27 0.94 3.56
CA GLY A 28 0.92 0.18 4.76
C GLY A 28 1.02 0.95 6.07
N MET A 29 1.95 1.92 6.17
CA MET A 29 2.08 2.75 7.37
C MET A 29 0.82 3.58 7.66
N LEU A 30 0.07 3.97 6.62
CA LEU A 30 -1.16 4.74 6.76
C LEU A 30 -2.43 3.89 6.63
N PHE A 31 -2.40 2.76 5.92
CA PHE A 31 -3.57 1.87 5.84
C PHE A 31 -3.98 1.29 7.20
N VAL A 32 -3.01 0.89 8.04
CA VAL A 32 -3.25 0.36 9.38
C VAL A 32 -3.97 1.38 10.29
N PRO A 33 -3.45 2.62 10.49
CA PRO A 33 -4.13 3.58 11.35
C PRO A 33 -5.49 4.03 10.78
N ILE A 34 -5.67 4.10 9.47
CA ILE A 34 -6.96 4.43 8.86
C ILE A 34 -8.00 3.34 9.16
N LEU A 35 -7.66 2.06 8.95
CA LEU A 35 -8.59 0.97 9.22
C LEU A 35 -8.82 0.75 10.72
N HIS A 36 -7.79 0.88 11.54
CA HIS A 36 -7.90 0.67 12.98
C HIS A 36 -8.60 1.83 13.69
N TYR A 37 -8.13 3.07 13.53
CA TYR A 37 -8.63 4.21 14.29
C TYR A 37 -9.88 4.85 13.68
N ILE A 38 -10.01 4.85 12.34
CA ILE A 38 -11.15 5.50 11.67
C ILE A 38 -12.27 4.50 11.41
N ALA A 39 -11.94 3.33 10.83
CA ALA A 39 -12.95 2.30 10.57
C ALA A 39 -13.27 1.44 11.81
N GLY A 40 -12.50 1.58 12.89
CA GLY A 40 -12.73 0.86 14.16
C GLY A 40 -12.42 -0.64 14.08
N TRP A 41 -11.64 -1.08 13.10
CA TRP A 41 -11.30 -2.49 12.97
C TRP A 41 -10.35 -2.92 14.09
N PRO A 42 -10.55 -4.09 14.72
CA PRO A 42 -9.58 -4.61 15.67
C PRO A 42 -8.24 -4.89 14.99
N ILE A 43 -7.14 -4.81 15.74
CA ILE A 43 -5.83 -5.28 15.26
C ILE A 43 -5.87 -6.80 15.24
N SER A 44 -6.35 -7.34 14.14
CA SER A 44 -6.53 -8.77 13.90
C SER A 44 -5.82 -9.20 12.62
N GLY A 45 -5.73 -10.51 12.38
CA GLY A 45 -5.08 -11.04 11.18
C GLY A 45 -5.72 -10.53 9.89
N GLU A 46 -7.04 -10.29 9.89
CA GLU A 46 -7.78 -9.76 8.75
C GLU A 46 -7.37 -8.33 8.40
N LEU A 47 -7.17 -7.48 9.42
CA LEU A 47 -6.70 -6.10 9.22
C LEU A 47 -5.29 -6.10 8.63
N ILE A 48 -4.40 -6.92 9.19
CA ILE A 48 -3.02 -7.03 8.73
C ILE A 48 -2.98 -7.53 7.28
N LEU A 49 -3.74 -8.58 6.95
CA LEU A 49 -3.81 -9.12 5.60
C LEU A 49 -4.36 -8.09 4.61
N THR A 50 -5.41 -7.36 4.98
CA THR A 50 -5.99 -6.31 4.13
C THR A 50 -5.00 -5.18 3.88
N CYS A 51 -4.32 -4.70 4.92
CA CYS A 51 -3.27 -3.68 4.80
C CYS A 51 -2.11 -4.16 3.92
N LEU A 52 -1.70 -5.41 4.07
CA LEU A 52 -0.62 -6.00 3.28
C LEU A 52 -1.01 -6.12 1.80
N MET A 53 -2.23 -6.56 1.50
CA MET A 53 -2.73 -6.61 0.13
C MET A 53 -2.81 -5.21 -0.49
N LEU A 54 -3.37 -4.23 0.21
CA LEU A 54 -3.44 -2.85 -0.26
C LEU A 54 -2.04 -2.29 -0.52
N THR A 55 -1.10 -2.53 0.39
CA THR A 55 0.30 -2.14 0.22
C THR A 55 0.93 -2.81 -0.99
N GLY A 56 0.70 -4.11 -1.18
CA GLY A 56 1.19 -4.87 -2.33
C GLY A 56 0.69 -4.30 -3.65
N VAL A 57 -0.61 -3.98 -3.74
CA VAL A 57 -1.22 -3.37 -4.94
C VAL A 57 -0.61 -2.01 -5.24
N VAL A 58 -0.42 -1.16 -4.23
CA VAL A 58 0.19 0.18 -4.36
C VAL A 58 1.66 0.09 -4.79
N SER A 59 2.44 -0.77 -4.14
CA SER A 59 3.85 -0.99 -4.48
C SER A 59 4.00 -1.57 -5.89
N TRP A 60 3.14 -2.51 -6.28
CA TRP A 60 3.14 -3.08 -7.63
C TRP A 60 2.76 -2.05 -8.69
N GLY A 61 1.70 -1.27 -8.44
CA GLY A 61 1.25 -0.22 -9.35
C GLY A 61 2.33 0.82 -9.63
N SER A 62 3.03 1.26 -8.58
CA SER A 62 4.15 2.21 -8.72
C SER A 62 5.36 1.61 -9.46
N GLY A 63 5.76 0.39 -9.09
CA GLY A 63 6.90 -0.29 -9.70
C GLY A 63 6.68 -0.55 -11.19
N LEU A 64 5.45 -0.85 -11.61
CA LEU A 64 5.11 -1.08 -13.02
C LEU A 64 5.30 0.19 -13.87
N VAL A 65 4.95 1.36 -13.34
CA VAL A 65 5.13 2.65 -14.05
C VAL A 65 6.62 2.95 -14.19
N HIS A 66 7.41 2.84 -13.12
CA HIS A 66 8.85 3.07 -13.17
C HIS A 66 9.58 2.08 -14.11
N ARG A 67 9.10 0.84 -14.22
CA ARG A 67 9.64 -0.16 -15.14
C ARG A 67 9.30 0.14 -16.60
N ARG A 68 8.15 0.77 -16.88
CA ARG A 68 7.78 1.21 -18.23
C ARG A 68 8.60 2.41 -18.72
N GLU A 69 8.98 3.31 -17.81
CA GLU A 69 9.78 4.50 -18.16
C GLU A 69 11.29 4.22 -18.28
N GLY A 70 11.73 2.98 -18.06
CA GLY A 70 13.15 2.61 -18.19
C GLY A 70 14.04 3.19 -17.08
N LEU A 71 13.43 3.69 -15.99
CA LEU A 71 14.13 4.31 -14.86
C LEU A 71 14.68 3.29 -13.85
N MET A 72 14.60 1.99 -14.14
CA MET A 72 15.08 0.91 -13.28
C MET A 72 16.04 -0.02 -14.00
N ASP A 73 17.17 -0.29 -13.35
CA ASP A 73 18.05 -1.39 -13.72
C ASP A 73 17.48 -2.72 -13.18
N GLU A 74 17.00 -3.55 -14.11
CA GLU A 74 16.47 -4.89 -13.85
C GLU A 74 17.39 -5.78 -13.02
N SER A 75 18.72 -5.63 -13.16
CA SER A 75 19.70 -6.43 -12.45
C SER A 75 19.71 -6.10 -10.96
N ILE A 76 19.68 -4.81 -10.62
CA ILE A 76 19.66 -4.33 -9.23
C ILE A 76 18.32 -4.67 -8.57
N VAL A 77 17.20 -4.54 -9.27
CA VAL A 77 15.88 -4.94 -8.74
C VAL A 77 15.84 -6.43 -8.39
N LYS A 78 16.42 -7.31 -9.23
CA LYS A 78 16.47 -8.76 -8.95
C LYS A 78 17.35 -9.09 -7.75
N ILE A 79 18.47 -8.37 -7.57
CA ILE A 79 19.33 -8.54 -6.40
C ILE A 79 18.61 -8.07 -5.14
N ALA A 80 17.96 -6.90 -5.18
CA ALA A 80 17.17 -6.37 -4.07
C ALA A 80 16.03 -7.32 -3.67
N LEU A 81 15.30 -7.88 -4.64
CA LEU A 81 14.24 -8.87 -4.39
C LEU A 81 14.77 -10.14 -3.73
N ARG A 82 15.93 -10.65 -4.18
CA ARG A 82 16.56 -11.84 -3.57
C ARG A 82 17.07 -11.55 -2.16
N GLY A 83 17.60 -10.36 -1.91
CA GLY A 83 18.04 -9.94 -0.57
C GLY A 83 16.90 -9.61 0.39
N ALA A 84 15.71 -9.30 -0.12
CA ALA A 84 14.53 -9.01 0.70
C ALA A 84 13.84 -10.25 1.26
N ILE A 85 14.13 -11.44 0.72
CA ILE A 85 13.65 -12.72 1.26
C ILE A 85 14.68 -13.17 2.32
N PRO A 86 14.32 -13.17 3.61
CA PRO A 86 15.22 -13.57 4.69
C PRO A 86 15.59 -15.06 4.65
#